data_AF-A0AA36JLB5-F1
#
_entry.id   AF-A0AA36JLB5-F1
#
_cell.length_a   1.000
_cell.length_b   1.000
_cell.length_c   1.000
_cell.angle_alpha   90.00
_cell.angle_beta   90.00
_cell.angle_gamma   90.00
#
_symmetry.space_group_name_H-M   'P 1'
#
loop_
_entity.id
_entity.type
_entity.pdbx_description
1 polymer ?
#
loop_
_entity_poly.entity_id
_entity_poly.type
_entity_poly.pdbx_seq_one_letter_code
_entity_poly.pdbx_strand_id
1 'polypeptide(L)' 'MGSSQLREEHFRRCFSGKVFGARHLWEACGCALRPTDFFCLASSVVSLLGAPGQGAYGAANAVLDRLAEATEA' A
#
# COMPACT_ATOMS: atom_id res chain seq x y z
N MET A 1 11.15 7.21 28.14
CA MET A 1 10.46 6.66 26.95
C MET A 1 10.46 7.73 25.87
N GLY A 2 11.41 7.67 24.94
CA GLY A 2 11.50 8.62 23.83
C GLY A 2 10.32 8.42 22.88
N SER A 3 9.64 9.50 22.52
CA SER A 3 8.54 9.50 21.57
C SER A 3 9.00 8.88 20.25
N SER A 4 8.43 7.72 19.89
CA SER A 4 8.57 7.15 18.55
C SER A 4 7.82 8.05 17.58
N GLN A 5 8.48 9.12 17.12
CA GLN A 5 7.88 10.09 16.22
C GLN A 5 7.88 9.53 14.79
N LEU A 6 6.71 9.51 14.16
CA LEU A 6 6.58 9.25 12.74
C LEU A 6 7.22 10.40 11.97
N ARG A 7 8.25 10.07 11.18
CA ARG A 7 8.93 10.99 10.26
C ARG A 7 8.59 10.66 8.80
N GLU A 8 8.69 11.66 7.92
CA GLU A 8 8.47 11.53 6.48
C GLU A 8 9.25 10.35 5.85
N GLU A 9 10.48 10.14 6.28
CA GLU A 9 11.33 9.04 5.81
C GLU A 9 10.66 7.65 5.96
N HIS A 10 9.91 7.42 7.04
CA HIS A 10 9.19 6.17 7.24
C HIS A 10 8.07 5.99 6.21
N PHE A 11 7.36 7.07 5.88
CA PHE A 11 6.35 7.08 4.82
C PHE A 11 7.00 6.84 3.47
N ARG A 12 8.06 7.59 3.12
CA ARG A 12 8.80 7.38 1.86
C ARG A 12 9.23 5.92 1.69
N ARG A 13 9.77 5.31 2.74
CA ARG A 13 10.23 3.91 2.71
C ARG A 13 9.08 2.91 2.56
N CYS A 14 7.96 3.11 3.26
CA CYS A 14 6.82 2.18 3.18
C CYS A 14 6.02 2.36 1.88
N PHE A 15 5.88 3.58 1.40
CA PHE A 15 5.06 3.92 0.23
C PHE A 15 5.76 3.62 -1.09
N SER A 16 7.09 3.72 -1.16
CA SER A 16 7.86 3.49 -2.39
C SER A 16 7.54 2.12 -3.02
N GLY A 17 7.73 1.04 -2.27
CA GLY A 17 7.51 -0.32 -2.77
C GLY A 17 6.04 -0.72 -2.81
N LYS A 18 5.23 -0.28 -1.85
CA LYS A 18 3.83 -0.69 -1.75
C LYS A 18 2.93 0.18 -2.63
N VAL A 19 2.75 1.44 -2.25
CA VAL A 19 1.74 2.32 -2.85
C VAL A 19 2.11 2.67 -4.30
N PHE A 20 3.31 3.24 -4.49
CA PHE A 20 3.73 3.67 -5.82
C PHE A 20 4.01 2.46 -6.73
N GLY A 21 4.60 1.40 -6.18
CA GLY A 21 4.77 0.13 -6.90
C GLY A 21 3.45 -0.46 -7.40
N ALA A 22 2.45 -0.60 -6.53
CA ALA A 22 1.14 -1.13 -6.90
C ALA A 22 0.43 -0.27 -7.96
N ARG A 23 0.49 1.06 -7.81
CA ARG A 23 -0.08 1.98 -8.79
C ARG A 23 0.57 1.82 -10.17
N HIS A 24 1.91 1.80 -10.24
CA HIS A 24 2.62 1.61 -11.51
C HIS A 24 2.29 0.26 -12.16
N LEU A 25 2.17 -0.81 -11.36
CA LEU A 25 1.77 -2.12 -11.88
C LEU A 25 0.34 -2.09 -12.44
N TRP A 26 -0.60 -1.46 -11.72
CA TRP A 26 -1.96 -1.30 -12.21
C TRP A 26 -2.03 -0.48 -13.50
N GLU A 27 -1.28 0.62 -13.58
CA GLU A 27 -1.22 1.46 -14.77
C GLU A 27 -0.63 0.72 -15.98
N ALA A 28 0.33 -0.19 -15.76
CA ALA A 28 1.01 -0.94 -16.82
C ALA A 28 0.31 -2.24 -17.25
N CYS A 29 -0.44 -2.88 -16.33
CA CYS A 29 -1.00 -4.23 -16.53
C CYS A 29 -2.51 -4.33 -16.26
N GLY A 30 -3.08 -3.41 -15.51
CA GLY A 30 -4.46 -3.48 -15.04
C GLY A 30 -5.45 -2.67 -15.87
N CYS A 31 -5.09 -1.44 -16.26
CA CYS A 31 -6.01 -0.55 -16.98
C CYS A 31 -5.82 -0.52 -18.51
N ALA A 32 -4.69 -0.98 -19.06
CA ALA A 32 -4.45 -1.05 -20.51
C ALA A 32 -3.26 -1.94 -20.90
N LEU A 33 -3.25 -2.39 -22.17
CA LEU A 33 -2.23 -3.15 -22.92
C LEU A 33 -2.13 -4.66 -22.69
N ARG A 34 -2.27 -5.19 -21.46
CA ARG A 34 -2.30 -6.65 -21.22
C ARG A 34 -3.18 -7.00 -20.01
N PRO A 35 -4.45 -7.40 -20.20
CA PRO A 35 -5.29 -7.81 -19.07
C PRO A 35 -4.61 -8.96 -18.33
N THR A 36 -4.45 -8.79 -17.02
CA THR A 36 -3.93 -9.82 -16.14
C THR A 36 -5.09 -10.64 -15.60
N ASP A 37 -4.95 -11.97 -15.56
CA ASP A 37 -5.98 -12.84 -14.96
C ASP A 37 -6.16 -12.55 -13.46
N PHE A 38 -5.10 -12.07 -12.81
CA PHE A 38 -5.10 -11.71 -11.40
C PHE A 38 -4.21 -10.50 -11.13
N PHE A 39 -4.72 -9.57 -10.30
CA PHE A 39 -3.95 -8.48 -9.73
C PHE A 39 -3.99 -8.58 -8.19
N CYS A 40 -2.97 -9.19 -7.60
CA CYS A 40 -2.93 -9.48 -6.16
C CYS A 40 -2.08 -8.45 -5.40
N LEU A 41 -2.65 -7.86 -4.35
CA LEU A 41 -1.97 -6.92 -3.47
C LEU A 41 -1.73 -7.54 -2.08
N ALA A 42 -0.47 -7.55 -1.63
CA ALA A 42 -0.11 -8.03 -0.31
C ALA A 42 -0.25 -6.92 0.75
N SER A 43 -1.42 -6.90 1.39
CA SER A 43 -1.72 -6.04 2.53
C SER A 43 -1.30 -6.65 3.87
N SER A 44 -1.75 -6.09 4.99
CA SER A 44 -1.49 -6.56 6.34
C SER A 44 -2.60 -6.13 7.29
N VAL A 45 -2.96 -6.98 8.27
CA VAL A 45 -3.95 -6.67 9.32
C VAL A 45 -3.67 -5.36 10.08
N VAL A 46 -2.42 -4.89 10.04
CA VAL A 46 -1.99 -3.61 10.61
C VAL A 46 -2.70 -2.42 9.96
N SER A 47 -3.19 -2.51 8.71
CA SER A 47 -4.03 -1.46 8.11
C SER A 47 -5.35 -1.26 8.85
N LEU A 48 -5.87 -2.32 9.49
CA LEU A 48 -7.17 -2.32 10.17
C LEU A 48 -7.03 -2.12 11.68
N LEU A 49 -6.14 -2.88 12.32
CA LEU A 49 -6.00 -2.90 13.78
C LEU A 49 -4.91 -1.97 14.30
N GLY A 50 -4.00 -1.54 13.42
CA GLY A 50 -2.80 -0.81 13.81
C GLY A 50 -1.79 -1.67 14.57
N ALA A 51 -0.58 -1.14 14.72
CA ALA A 51 0.45 -1.70 15.60
C ALA A 51 1.39 -0.57 16.08
N PRO A 52 1.82 -0.56 17.36
CA PRO A 52 2.74 0.45 17.87
C PRO A 52 4.00 0.58 17.01
N GLY A 53 4.34 1.81 16.63
CA GLY A 53 5.51 2.10 15.78
C GLY A 53 5.33 1.81 14.28
N GLN A 54 4.16 1.30 13.86
CA GLN A 54 3.92 0.91 12.46
C GLN A 54 2.93 1.81 11.71
N GLY A 55 2.73 3.07 12.14
CA GLY A 55 1.77 3.97 11.51
C GLY A 55 1.98 4.16 10.00
N ALA A 56 3.22 4.39 9.55
CA ALA A 56 3.54 4.53 8.12
C ALA A 56 3.31 3.23 7.33
N TYR A 57 3.56 2.07 7.95
CA TYR A 57 3.31 0.77 7.33
C TYR A 57 1.81 0.47 7.24
N GLY A 58 1.05 0.69 8.31
CA GLY A 58 -0.41 0.57 8.32
C GLY A 58 -1.06 1.46 7.26
N ALA A 59 -0.64 2.72 7.15
CA ALA A 59 -1.12 3.64 6.12
C ALA A 59 -0.82 3.13 4.69
N ALA A 60 0.38 2.63 4.43
CA ALA A 60 0.72 2.09 3.12
C ALA A 60 -0.16 0.88 2.75
N ASN A 61 -0.46 0.00 3.71
CA ASN A 61 -1.33 -1.16 3.49
C ASN A 61 -2.80 -0.75 3.31
N ALA A 62 -3.29 0.25 4.05
CA ALA A 62 -4.65 0.78 3.87
C ALA A 62 -4.87 1.35 2.47
N VAL A 63 -3.84 1.96 1.87
CA VAL A 63 -3.89 2.39 0.47
C VAL A 63 -4.00 1.20 -0.50
N LEU A 64 -3.32 0.09 -0.23
CA LEU A 64 -3.47 -1.13 -1.03
C LEU A 64 -4.87 -1.71 -0.93
N ASP A 65 -5.47 -1.70 0.26
CA ASP A 65 -6.86 -2.18 0.47
C ASP A 65 -7.83 -1.36 -0.40
N ARG A 66 -7.69 -0.03 -0.42
CA ARG A 66 -8.51 0.85 -1.28
C ARG A 66 -8.21 0.70 -2.76
N LEU A 67 -6.96 0.46 -3.13
CA LEU A 67 -6.59 0.22 -4.52
C LEU A 67 -7.27 -1.05 -5.03
N ALA A 68 -7.26 -2.14 -4.26
CA ALA A 68 -7.95 -3.38 -4.63
C ALA A 68 -9.43 -3.13 -4.93
N GLU A 69 -10.15 -2.47 -4.01
CA GLU A 69 -11.56 -2.10 -4.18
C GLU A 69 -11.80 -1.25 -5.45
N ALA A 70 -10.89 -0.31 -5.75
CA ALA A 70 -11.01 0.56 -6.92
C ALA A 70 -10.73 -0.16 -8.26
N THR A 71 -10.07 -1.31 -8.22
CA THR A 71 -9.68 -2.09 -9.41
C THR A 71 -10.58 -3.29 -9.68
N GLU A 72 -11.50 -3.61 -8.78
CA GLU A 72 -12.49 -4.68 -8.94
C GLU A 72 -13.74 -4.29 -9.76
N ALA A 73 -13.87 -3.02 -10.17
CA ALA A 73 -15.00 -2.49 -10.94
C ALA A 73 -14.78 -2.55 -12.47
#